data_AF-A0AAU2STZ6-F1
#
_entry.id   AF-A0AAU2STZ6-F1
#
_cell.length_a   1.000
_cell.length_b   1.000
_cell.length_c   1.000
_cell.angle_alpha   90.00
_cell.angle_beta   90.00
_cell.angle_gamma   90.00
#
_symmetry.space_group_name_H-M   'P 1'
#
loop_
_entity.id
_entity.type
_entity.pdbx_description
1 polymer ?
#
loop_
_entity_poly.entity_id
_entity_poly.type
_entity_poly.pdbx_seq_one_letter_code
_entity_poly.pdbx_strand_id
1 'polypeptide(L)' 'MRTGWAAGTPMWWSHADVATNRRWITQAGLVVEQEEFVPEGENGHALFWARRR' A
#
# COMPACT_ATOMS: atom_id res chain seq x y z
N MET A 1 0.44 -21.17 -23.84
CA MET A 1 1.03 -20.97 -22.50
C MET A 1 1.43 -19.50 -22.41
N ARG A 2 0.70 -18.65 -21.67
CA ARG A 2 1.11 -17.25 -21.48
C ARG A 2 1.54 -17.09 -20.03
N THR A 3 2.82 -17.32 -19.80
CA THR A 3 3.46 -17.12 -18.50
C THR A 3 3.33 -15.65 -18.14
N GLY A 4 2.61 -15.36 -17.06
CA GLY A 4 2.77 -14.09 -16.36
C GLY A 4 4.23 -13.94 -15.91
N TRP A 5 4.65 -12.71 -15.67
CA TRP A 5 6.03 -12.29 -15.37
C TRP A 5 6.64 -12.91 -14.09
N ALA A 6 5.86 -13.67 -13.33
CA ALA A 6 6.34 -14.53 -12.26
C ALA A 6 6.36 -15.98 -12.75
N ALA A 7 7.56 -16.55 -12.89
CA ALA A 7 7.80 -17.92 -13.32
C ALA A 7 7.27 -18.95 -12.29
N GLY A 8 5.96 -19.19 -12.27
CA GLY A 8 5.32 -20.35 -11.62
C GLY A 8 5.35 -20.38 -10.08
N THR A 9 5.72 -19.31 -9.40
CA THR A 9 5.65 -19.23 -7.93
C THR A 9 4.31 -18.63 -7.51
N PRO A 10 3.55 -19.26 -6.59
CA PRO A 10 2.36 -18.64 -6.02
C PRO A 10 2.77 -17.37 -5.27
N MET A 11 2.35 -16.22 -5.79
CA MET A 11 2.56 -14.93 -5.15
C MET A 11 1.42 -14.66 -4.18
N TRP A 12 1.79 -14.45 -2.92
CA TRP A 12 0.89 -14.07 -1.85
C TRP A 12 0.95 -12.55 -1.67
N TRP A 13 0.43 -11.81 -2.63
CA TRP A 13 0.23 -10.37 -2.47
C TRP A 13 -1.23 -10.13 -2.12
N SER A 14 -1.47 -9.76 -0.86
CA SER A 14 -2.74 -9.16 -0.45
C SER A 14 -2.59 -7.64 -0.46
N HIS A 15 -3.64 -6.95 -0.89
CA HIS A 15 -3.76 -5.51 -0.67
C HIS A 15 -4.08 -5.30 0.81
N ALA A 16 -3.10 -4.81 1.57
CA ALA A 16 -3.29 -4.49 2.97
C ALA A 16 -4.22 -3.29 3.13
N ASP A 17 -5.03 -3.27 4.19
CA ASP A 17 -5.92 -2.14 4.47
C ASP A 17 -5.15 -0.88 4.90
N VAL A 18 -5.87 0.23 4.98
CA VAL A 18 -5.32 1.55 5.34
C VAL A 18 -4.65 1.54 6.71
N ALA A 19 -5.27 0.85 7.69
CA ALA A 19 -4.74 0.77 9.06
C ALA A 19 -3.41 0.03 9.12
N THR A 20 -3.28 -1.05 8.35
CA THR A 20 -2.07 -1.86 8.23
C THR A 20 -0.94 -1.05 7.58
N ASN A 21 -1.23 -0.35 6.48
CA ASN A 21 -0.25 0.53 5.83
C ASN A 21 0.23 1.66 6.77
N ARG A 22 -0.70 2.35 7.45
CA ARG A 22 -0.35 3.39 8.43
C ARG A 22 0.56 2.86 9.54
N ARG A 23 0.26 1.67 10.05
CA ARG A 23 1.08 1.00 11.07
C ARG A 23 2.49 0.73 10.55
N TRP A 24 2.64 0.19 9.35
CA TRP A 24 3.97 -0.08 8.79
C TRP A 24 4.79 1.18 8.55
N ILE A 25 4.17 2.26 8.06
CA ILE A 25 4.84 3.56 7.88
C ILE A 25 5.39 4.08 9.21
N THR A 26 4.60 4.01 10.29
CA THR A 26 5.03 4.46 11.62
C THR A 26 6.10 3.54 12.23
N GLN A 27 5.97 2.22 12.05
CA GLN A 27 7.01 1.26 12.48
C GLN A 27 8.33 1.44 11.73
N ALA A 28 8.30 1.93 10.49
CA ALA A 28 9.48 2.31 9.74
C ALA A 28 10.14 3.62 10.23
N GLY A 29 9.60 4.25 11.28
CA GLY A 29 10.14 5.48 11.87
C GLY A 29 9.76 6.76 11.13
N LEU A 30 8.79 6.69 10.23
CA LEU A 30 8.22 7.85 9.56
C LEU A 30 7.03 8.39 10.34
N VAL A 31 6.79 9.69 10.23
CA VAL A 31 5.56 10.33 10.72
C VAL A 31 4.63 10.52 9.54
N VAL A 32 3.40 10.00 9.64
CA VAL A 32 2.33 10.33 8.69
C VAL A 32 1.82 11.72 9.03
N GLU A 33 2.02 12.67 8.12
CA GLU A 33 1.60 14.07 8.26
C GLU A 33 0.18 14.25 7.70
N GLN A 34 -0.17 13.52 6.64
CA GLN A 34 -1.49 13.56 6.02
C GLN A 34 -1.86 12.20 5.44
N GLU A 35 -3.15 11.90 5.50
CA GLU A 35 -3.78 10.75 4.85
C GLU A 35 -5.01 11.25 4.07
N GLU A 36 -5.14 10.82 2.82
CA GLU A 36 -6.21 11.24 1.93
C GLU A 36 -6.73 10.05 1.12
N PHE A 37 -8.04 10.01 0.86
CA PHE A 37 -8.62 9.04 -0.07
C PHE A 37 -8.61 9.60 -1.50
N VAL A 38 -7.97 8.87 -2.41
CA VAL A 38 -7.92 9.18 -3.84
C VAL A 38 -8.87 8.24 -4.58
N PRO A 39 -9.95 8.73 -5.19
CA PRO A 39 -10.90 7.88 -5.91
C PRO A 39 -10.29 7.34 -7.22
N GLU A 40 -10.54 6.07 -7.50
CA GLU A 40 -10.20 5.36 -8.73
C GLU A 40 -11.38 4.47 -9.16
N GLY A 41 -12.14 4.94 -10.15
CA GLY A 41 -13.36 4.26 -10.60
C GLY A 41 -14.42 4.19 -9.50
N GLU A 42 -14.88 2.97 -9.18
CA GLU A 42 -15.85 2.71 -8.11
C GLU A 42 -15.21 2.51 -6.72
N ASN A 43 -13.87 2.59 -6.64
CA ASN A 43 -13.13 2.40 -5.39
C ASN A 43 -12.05 3.48 -5.27
N GLY A 44 -10.98 3.23 -4.51
CA GLY A 44 -9.84 4.13 -4.47
C GLY A 44 -8.72 3.65 -3.56
N HIS A 45 -7.77 4.56 -3.34
CA HIS A 45 -6.56 4.31 -2.56
C HIS A 45 -6.39 5.32 -1.44
N ALA A 46 -5.71 4.91 -0.37
CA ALA A 46 -5.20 5.84 0.62
C ALA A 46 -3.84 6.38 0.19
N LEU A 47 -3.73 7.70 0.03
CA LEU A 47 -2.49 8.43 -0.15
C LEU A 47 -1.95 8.87 1.21
N PHE A 48 -0.70 8.53 1.50
CA PHE A 48 -0.02 8.95 2.72
C PHE A 48 1.11 9.91 2.38
N TRP A 49 1.08 11.11 2.98
CA TRP A 49 2.25 11.98 3.04
C TRP A 49 2.98 11.68 4.35
N ALA A 50 4.19 11.16 4.25
CA ALA A 50 4.99 10.81 5.40
C ALA A 50 6.38 11.43 5.31
N ARG A 51 6.94 11.78 6.46
CA ARG A 51 8.25 12.44 6.56
C ARG A 51 9.13 11.73 7.58
N ARG A 52 10.43 11.74 7.30
CA ARG A 52 11.46 11.36 8.28
C ARG A 52 11.81 12.59 9.13
N ARG A 53 11.82 12.41 10.45
CA ARG A 53 12.24 13.46 11.37
C ARG A 53 13.67 13.91 11.10
#